data_AF-A0A9N9HST7-F1
#
_entry.id   AF-A0A9N9HST7-F1
#
_cell.length_a   1.000
_cell.length_b   1.000
_cell.length_c   1.000
_cell.angle_alpha   90.00
_cell.angle_beta   90.00
_cell.angle_gamma   90.00
#
_symmetry.space_group_name_H-M   'P 1'
#
loop_
_entity.id
_entity.type
_entity.pdbx_description
1 polymer ?
#
loop_
_entity_poly.entity_id
_entity_poly.type
_entity_poly.pdbx_seq_one_letter_code
_entity_poly.pdbx_strand_id
1 'polypeptide(L)'
;MKSISILSIFLIFVAVVTQASPVKRCDTKIGPNLYTDGVRFKDLYAGLSKDLIKINNKYDEFLNSFHDSVTEAAKKDGLPLPDFLDVWNNNYKEFVADSKFISEKLAAKAAAFGKKLEEAKKKS
;
A
#
# COMPACT_ATOMS: atom_id res chain seq x y z
N MET A 1 -14.30 -15.17 16.23
CA MET A 1 -14.56 -14.68 14.85
C MET A 1 -13.23 -14.65 14.11
N LYS A 2 -13.15 -15.33 12.96
CA LYS A 2 -11.92 -15.48 12.18
C LYS A 2 -11.60 -14.16 11.48
N SER A 3 -10.72 -13.35 12.07
CA SER A 3 -10.05 -12.26 11.36
C SER A 3 -9.11 -12.90 10.34
N ILE A 4 -9.60 -13.09 9.12
CA ILE A 4 -8.72 -13.27 7.95
C ILE A 4 -7.92 -11.98 7.90
N SER A 5 -6.71 -12.04 8.45
CA SER A 5 -5.83 -10.90 8.60
C SER A 5 -5.58 -10.34 7.21
N ILE A 6 -5.85 -9.05 7.01
CA ILE A 6 -5.56 -8.31 5.78
C ILE A 6 -4.11 -8.56 5.31
N LEU A 7 -3.22 -8.85 6.28
CA LEU A 7 -1.83 -9.27 6.08
C LEU A 7 -1.69 -10.59 5.29
N SER A 8 -2.56 -11.57 5.53
CA SER A 8 -2.56 -12.86 4.83
C SER A 8 -3.00 -12.72 3.38
N ILE A 9 -3.94 -11.80 3.09
CA ILE A 9 -4.35 -11.48 1.72
C ILE A 9 -3.18 -10.82 1.00
N PHE A 10 -2.48 -9.88 1.66
CA PHE A 10 -1.31 -9.22 1.11
C PHE A 10 -0.17 -10.18 0.73
N LEU A 11 0.11 -11.17 1.58
CA LEU A 11 1.16 -12.16 1.36
C LEU A 11 0.89 -13.09 0.17
N ILE A 12 -0.36 -13.52 -0.02
CA ILE A 12 -0.73 -14.38 -1.15
C ILE A 12 -0.56 -13.62 -2.48
N PHE A 13 -0.87 -12.31 -2.51
CA PHE A 13 -0.72 -11.50 -3.73
C PHE A 13 0.74 -11.29 -4.14
N VAL A 14 1.67 -11.13 -3.20
CA VAL A 14 3.10 -10.97 -3.52
C VAL A 14 3.69 -12.25 -4.13
N ALA A 15 3.28 -13.42 -3.64
CA ALA A 15 3.77 -14.71 -4.14
C ALA A 15 3.29 -15.05 -5.57
N VAL A 16 2.11 -14.55 -5.97
CA VAL A 16 1.59 -14.74 -7.34
C VAL A 16 2.32 -13.82 -8.33
N VAL A 17 2.70 -12.61 -7.92
CA VAL A 17 3.40 -11.65 -8.80
C VAL A 17 4.87 -12.05 -9.03
N THR A 18 5.52 -12.71 -8.06
CA THR A 18 6.92 -13.17 -8.21
C THR A 18 7.06 -14.43 -9.07
N GLN A 19 6.06 -15.32 -9.07
CA GLN A 19 6.08 -16.55 -9.87
C GLN A 19 5.66 -16.34 -11.35
N ALA A 20 5.04 -15.20 -11.68
CA ALA A 20 4.65 -14.86 -13.05
C ALA A 20 5.76 -14.16 -13.88
N SER A 21 7.03 -14.26 -13.48
CA SER A 21 8.14 -13.78 -14.31
C SER A 21 8.68 -14.87 -15.26
N PRO A 22 8.25 -14.81 -16.53
CA PRO A 22 9.18 -14.87 -17.63
C PRO A 22 9.21 -13.50 -18.30
N VAL A 23 10.19 -12.67 -17.93
CA VAL A 23 10.45 -11.32 -18.49
C VAL A 23 11.04 -11.39 -19.92
N LYS A 24 10.60 -12.32 -20.78
CA LYS A 24 11.27 -12.56 -22.08
C LYS A 24 10.46 -12.40 -23.35
N ARG A 25 9.18 -11.97 -23.35
CA ARG A 25 8.48 -11.60 -24.60
C ARG A 25 7.49 -10.44 -24.37
N CYS A 26 7.91 -9.20 -24.63
CA CYS A 26 7.02 -8.04 -24.77
C CYS A 26 6.71 -7.75 -26.27
N ASP A 27 6.66 -8.82 -27.07
CA ASP A 27 6.40 -8.78 -28.52
C ASP A 27 5.08 -9.47 -28.89
N THR A 28 4.34 -9.93 -27.88
CA THR A 28 3.15 -10.74 -28.07
C THR A 28 1.92 -9.85 -28.15
N LYS A 29 1.23 -9.89 -29.29
CA LYS A 29 -0.10 -9.27 -29.47
C LYS A 29 -1.04 -9.80 -28.39
N ILE A 30 -1.85 -8.93 -27.80
CA ILE A 30 -2.89 -9.32 -26.84
C ILE A 30 -4.27 -9.25 -27.50
N GLY A 31 -5.07 -10.29 -27.31
CA GLY A 31 -6.46 -10.30 -27.78
C GLY A 31 -7.36 -9.39 -26.93
N PRO A 32 -8.56 -9.03 -27.41
CA PRO A 32 -9.46 -8.08 -26.76
C PRO A 32 -9.88 -8.49 -25.34
N ASN A 33 -10.15 -9.78 -25.10
CA ASN A 33 -10.54 -10.27 -23.78
C ASN A 33 -9.39 -10.12 -22.75
N LEU A 34 -8.16 -10.46 -23.14
CA LEU A 34 -6.99 -10.35 -22.27
C LEU A 34 -6.65 -8.89 -21.95
N TYR A 35 -6.82 -8.00 -22.93
CA TYR A 35 -6.68 -6.56 -22.71
C TYR A 35 -7.72 -6.04 -21.70
N THR A 36 -8.99 -6.40 -21.86
CA THR A 36 -10.07 -6.01 -20.94
C THR A 36 -9.80 -6.47 -19.51
N ASP A 37 -9.41 -7.73 -19.32
CA ASP A 37 -9.05 -8.23 -17.98
C ASP A 37 -7.81 -7.54 -17.43
N GLY A 38 -6.80 -7.28 -18.27
CA GLY A 38 -5.61 -6.52 -17.89
C GLY A 38 -5.95 -5.12 -17.37
N VAL A 39 -6.82 -4.39 -18.09
CA VAL A 39 -7.29 -3.06 -17.67
C VAL A 39 -8.04 -3.16 -16.34
N ARG A 40 -8.93 -4.14 -16.20
CA ARG A 40 -9.68 -4.37 -14.95
C ARG A 40 -8.74 -4.59 -13.75
N PHE A 41 -7.72 -5.44 -13.89
CA PHE A 41 -6.77 -5.69 -12.80
C PHE A 41 -5.87 -4.47 -12.52
N LYS A 42 -5.44 -3.74 -13.57
CA LYS A 42 -4.70 -2.48 -13.41
C LYS A 42 -5.50 -1.49 -12.55
N ASP A 43 -6.78 -1.30 -12.86
CA ASP A 43 -7.65 -0.37 -12.14
C ASP A 43 -7.90 -0.83 -10.70
N LEU A 44 -8.13 -2.13 -10.50
CA LEU A 44 -8.28 -2.72 -9.16
C LEU A 44 -7.03 -2.49 -8.30
N TYR A 45 -5.84 -2.77 -8.83
CA TYR A 45 -4.60 -2.55 -8.09
C TYR A 45 -4.33 -1.07 -7.82
N ALA A 46 -4.58 -0.19 -8.79
CA ALA A 46 -4.46 1.25 -8.59
C ALA A 46 -5.41 1.77 -7.50
N GLY A 47 -6.65 1.27 -7.48
CA GLY A 47 -7.64 1.60 -6.46
C GLY A 47 -7.17 1.18 -5.06
N LEU A 48 -6.74 -0.08 -4.91
CA LEU A 48 -6.23 -0.59 -3.64
C LEU A 48 -5.00 0.18 -3.15
N SER A 49 -4.04 0.49 -4.03
CA SER A 49 -2.88 1.30 -3.66
C SER A 49 -3.27 2.71 -3.22
N LYS A 50 -4.26 3.33 -3.87
CA LYS A 50 -4.76 4.65 -3.47
C LYS A 50 -5.40 4.63 -2.08
N ASP A 51 -6.13 3.57 -1.75
CA ASP A 51 -6.77 3.46 -0.43
C ASP A 51 -5.74 3.23 0.68
N LEU A 52 -4.67 2.48 0.41
CA LEU A 52 -3.54 2.36 1.36
C LEU A 52 -2.87 3.70 1.61
N ILE A 53 -2.62 4.49 0.56
CA ILE A 53 -2.05 5.84 0.70
C ILE A 53 -2.94 6.73 1.58
N LYS A 54 -4.27 6.68 1.38
CA LYS A 54 -5.20 7.43 2.25
C LYS A 54 -5.12 6.96 3.70
N ILE A 55 -5.03 5.66 3.95
CA ILE A 55 -4.90 5.10 5.30
C ILE A 55 -3.58 5.56 5.94
N ASN A 56 -2.47 5.52 5.20
CA ASN A 56 -1.18 6.01 5.69
C ASN A 56 -1.21 7.50 6.04
N ASN A 57 -1.90 8.33 5.22
CA ASN A 57 -2.08 9.74 5.55
C ASN A 57 -2.91 9.95 6.82
N LYS A 58 -3.92 9.11 7.10
CA LYS A 58 -4.65 9.16 8.37
C LYS A 58 -3.74 8.82 9.55
N TYR A 59 -2.85 7.85 9.40
CA TYR A 59 -1.86 7.56 10.43
C TYR A 59 -0.92 8.76 10.66
N ASP A 60 -0.47 9.45 9.60
CA ASP A 60 0.34 10.66 9.73
C ASP A 60 -0.39 11.73 10.59
N GLU A 61 -1.70 11.93 10.40
CA GLU A 61 -2.52 12.85 11.21
C GLU A 61 -2.52 12.44 12.69
N PHE A 62 -2.79 11.17 13.00
CA PHE A 62 -2.79 10.68 14.38
C PHE A 62 -1.43 10.78 15.05
N LEU A 63 -0.36 10.35 14.36
CA LEU A 63 1.01 10.39 14.84
C LEU A 63 1.46 11.82 15.20
N ASN A 64 1.05 12.81 14.42
CA ASN A 64 1.36 14.22 14.68
C ASN A 64 0.61 14.77 15.90
N SER A 65 -0.62 14.30 16.15
CA SER A 65 -1.42 14.71 17.32
C SER A 65 -1.14 13.91 18.60
N PHE A 66 -0.38 12.83 18.51
CA PHE A 66 -0.22 11.86 19.60
C PHE A 66 0.41 12.50 20.84
N HIS A 67 1.56 13.16 20.68
CA HIS A 67 2.32 13.75 21.79
C HIS A 67 1.49 14.76 22.58
N ASP A 68 0.80 15.66 21.88
CA ASP A 68 -0.07 16.66 22.51
C ASP A 68 -1.24 16.00 23.25
N SER A 69 -1.84 14.96 22.65
CA SER A 69 -2.98 14.24 23.23
C SER A 69 -2.60 13.49 24.51
N VAL A 70 -1.46 12.79 24.51
CA VAL A 70 -1.00 12.06 25.71
C VAL A 70 -0.47 13.01 26.79
N THR A 71 0.12 14.14 26.41
CA THR A 71 0.54 15.19 27.33
C THR A 71 -0.66 15.80 28.05
N GLU A 72 -1.72 16.11 27.31
CA GLU A 72 -2.96 16.65 27.90
C GLU A 72 -3.65 15.64 28.82
N ALA A 73 -3.63 14.35 28.46
CA ALA A 73 -4.14 13.28 29.33
C ALA A 73 -3.33 13.16 30.63
N ALA A 74 -2.00 13.13 30.55
CA ALA A 74 -1.11 13.06 31.71
C ALA A 74 -1.31 14.26 32.66
N LYS A 75 -1.49 15.47 32.11
CA LYS A 75 -1.81 16.67 32.90
C LYS A 75 -3.13 16.55 33.65
N LYS A 76 -4.19 16.03 33.00
CA LYS A 76 -5.51 15.82 33.63
C LYS A 76 -5.45 14.79 34.75
N ASP A 77 -4.61 13.77 34.60
CA ASP A 77 -4.41 12.73 35.60
C ASP A 77 -3.44 13.15 36.71
N GLY A 78 -2.76 14.30 36.58
CA GLY A 78 -1.74 14.76 37.53
C GLY A 78 -0.50 13.87 37.55
N LEU A 79 -0.22 13.17 36.44
CA LEU A 79 0.88 12.22 36.32
C LEU A 79 1.95 12.73 35.35
N PRO A 80 3.23 12.36 35.54
CA PRO A 80 4.25 12.62 34.54
C PRO A 80 3.99 11.79 33.28
N LEU A 81 4.36 12.32 32.11
CA LEU A 81 4.29 11.60 30.85
C LEU A 81 5.44 10.57 30.78
N PRO A 82 5.16 9.27 30.57
CA PRO A 82 6.21 8.28 30.41
C PRO A 82 6.94 8.38 29.06
N ASP A 83 8.27 8.39 29.08
CA ASP A 83 9.13 8.49 27.87
C ASP A 83 8.86 7.38 26.83
N PHE A 84 8.40 6.20 27.28
CA PHE A 84 8.16 5.08 26.37
C PHE A 84 7.05 5.37 25.34
N LEU A 85 6.14 6.31 25.64
CA LEU A 85 5.07 6.68 24.71
C LEU A 85 5.62 7.40 23.48
N ASP A 86 6.58 8.31 23.67
CA ASP A 86 7.25 8.99 22.57
C ASP A 86 8.11 8.02 21.75
N VAL A 87 8.82 7.11 22.43
CA VAL A 87 9.59 6.04 21.75
C VAL A 87 8.67 5.15 20.92
N TRP A 88 7.52 4.76 21.47
CA TRP A 88 6.54 3.94 20.77
C TRP A 88 5.97 4.67 19.54
N ASN A 89 5.59 5.94 19.68
CA ASN A 89 5.04 6.74 18.59
C ASN A 89 6.08 6.96 17.47
N ASN A 90 7.34 7.21 17.83
CA ASN A 90 8.43 7.35 16.86
C ASN A 90 8.69 6.04 16.09
N ASN A 91 8.75 4.90 16.78
CA ASN A 91 8.88 3.60 16.12
C ASN A 91 7.69 3.34 15.18
N TYR A 92 6.47 3.66 15.61
CA TYR A 92 5.28 3.48 14.78
C TYR A 92 5.30 4.38 13.54
N LYS A 93 5.82 5.61 13.66
CA LYS A 93 6.01 6.54 12.54
C LYS A 93 6.94 5.99 11.46
N GLU A 94 8.01 5.28 11.83
CA GLU A 94 8.88 4.61 10.86
C GLU A 94 8.13 3.53 10.08
N PHE A 95 7.33 2.68 10.75
CA PHE A 95 6.51 1.67 10.07
C PHE A 95 5.47 2.27 9.12
N VAL A 96 4.86 3.40 9.49
CA VAL A 96 3.90 4.11 8.61
C VAL A 96 4.61 4.68 7.39
N ALA A 97 5.83 5.22 7.54
CA ALA A 97 6.63 5.69 6.43
C ALA A 97 6.98 4.54 5.45
N ASP A 98 7.38 3.37 5.97
CA ASP A 98 7.64 2.18 5.14
C ASP A 98 6.38 1.70 4.41
N SER A 99 5.24 1.65 5.10
CA SER A 99 3.94 1.31 4.51
C SER A 99 3.58 2.25 3.36
N LYS A 100 3.82 3.56 3.53
CA LYS A 100 3.60 4.58 2.50
C LYS A 100 4.47 4.35 1.28
N PHE A 101 5.77 4.13 1.49
CA PHE A 101 6.72 3.82 0.43
C PHE A 101 6.35 2.56 -0.36
N ILE A 102 5.93 1.49 0.32
CA ILE A 102 5.47 0.26 -0.33
C ILE A 102 4.19 0.53 -1.15
N SER A 103 3.25 1.28 -0.61
CA SER A 103 1.98 1.61 -1.28
C SER A 103 2.21 2.42 -2.57
N GLU A 104 3.13 3.37 -2.54
CA GLU A 104 3.55 4.15 -3.72
C GLU A 104 4.22 3.26 -4.77
N LYS A 105 5.07 2.31 -4.34
CA LYS A 105 5.68 1.33 -5.24
C LYS A 105 4.63 0.44 -5.92
N LEU A 106 3.60 0.00 -5.20
CA LEU A 106 2.51 -0.78 -5.77
C LEU A 106 1.73 0.02 -6.81
N ALA A 107 1.41 1.28 -6.52
CA ALA A 107 0.76 2.18 -7.47
C ALA A 107 1.60 2.37 -8.74
N ALA A 108 2.92 2.57 -8.59
CA ALA A 108 3.83 2.71 -9.72
C ALA A 108 3.91 1.43 -10.57
N LYS A 109 3.88 0.24 -9.95
CA LYS A 109 3.86 -1.05 -10.67
C LYS A 109 2.55 -1.24 -11.44
N ALA A 110 1.40 -0.89 -10.85
CA ALA A 110 0.11 -0.93 -11.55
C ALA A 110 0.11 0.02 -12.76
N ALA A 111 0.63 1.24 -12.61
CA ALA A 111 0.77 2.19 -13.71
C ALA A 111 1.70 1.65 -14.83
N ALA A 112 2.84 1.05 -14.48
CA ALA A 112 3.76 0.44 -15.44
C ALA A 112 3.12 -0.73 -16.19
N PHE A 113 2.32 -1.56 -15.50
CA PHE A 113 1.53 -2.62 -16.15
C PHE A 113 0.54 -2.05 -17.16
N GLY A 114 -0.17 -0.97 -16.80
CA GLY A 114 -1.05 -0.24 -17.72
C GLY A 114 -0.34 0.24 -18.99
N LYS A 115 0.86 0.81 -18.87
CA LYS A 115 1.66 1.22 -20.04
C LYS A 115 1.98 0.04 -20.96
N LYS A 116 2.39 -1.09 -20.39
CA LYS A 116 2.68 -2.31 -21.17
C LYS A 116 1.45 -2.87 -21.88
N LEU A 117 0.27 -2.79 -21.27
CA LEU A 117 -0.99 -3.20 -21.91
C LEU A 117 -1.30 -2.32 -23.14
N GLU A 118 -1.14 -1.01 -23.02
CA GLU A 118 -1.34 -0.08 -24.14
C GLU A 118 -0.35 -0.31 -25.29
N GLU A 119 0.92 -0.55 -24.97
CA GLU A 119 1.95 -0.89 -25.95
C GLU A 119 1.62 -2.20 -26.69
N ALA A 120 1.17 -3.23 -25.96
CA ALA A 120 0.79 -4.51 -26.53
C ALA A 120 -0.47 -4.44 -27.42
N LYS A 121 -1.43 -3.57 -27.08
CA LYS A 121 -2.62 -3.30 -27.89
C LYS A 121 -2.28 -2.57 -29.19
N LYS A 122 -1.39 -1.57 -29.16
CA LYS A 122 -0.95 -0.86 -30.37
C LYS A 122 -0.24 -1.76 -31.39
N LYS A 123 0.36 -2.85 -30.92
CA LYS A 123 1.01 -3.86 -31.78
C LYS A 123 0.01 -4.89 -32.35
N SER A 124 -1.24 -4.97 -31.86
CA SER A 124 -2.24 -5.94 -32.31
C SER A 124 -2.91 -5.51 -33.61
#